data_AF-A0A9X3CGK3-F1
#
_entry.id   AF-A0A9X3CGK3-F1
#
_cell.length_a   1.000
_cell.length_b   1.000
_cell.length_c   1.000
_cell.angle_alpha   90.00
_cell.angle_beta   90.00
_cell.angle_gamma   90.00
#
_symmetry.space_group_name_H-M   'P 1'
#
loop_
_entity.id
_entity.type
_entity.pdbx_description
1 polymer ?
#
loop_
_entity_poly.entity_id
_entity_poly.type
_entity_poly.pdbx_seq_one_letter_code
_entity_poly.pdbx_strand_id
1 'polypeptide(L)'
;MNTKTFLLAQIHRAKLDCDKCLDDLFDMMSQALMRTGSAEIDWHLMNDLVGDDILLIIVLTDVNLTINFNELVLREAVKYVMAFSRELPH
;
A
#
# COMPACT_ATOMS: atom_id res chain seq x y z
N MET A 1 -13.33 -7.64 8.26
CA MET A 1 -12.82 -6.29 7.95
C MET A 1 -12.27 -6.34 6.53
N ASN A 2 -12.64 -5.41 5.64
CA ASN A 2 -12.12 -5.44 4.28
C ASN A 2 -10.71 -4.82 4.27
N THR A 3 -9.67 -5.65 4.42
CA THR A 3 -8.26 -5.24 4.47
C THR A 3 -7.89 -4.39 3.24
N LYS A 4 -8.44 -4.70 2.07
CA LYS A 4 -8.24 -3.90 0.86
C LYS A 4 -8.74 -2.46 1.03
N THR A 5 -9.96 -2.28 1.57
CA THR A 5 -10.51 -0.95 1.85
C THR A 5 -9.69 -0.21 2.89
N PHE A 6 -9.22 -0.90 3.92
CA PHE A 6 -8.36 -0.32 4.94
C PHE A 6 -7.04 0.20 4.34
N LEU A 7 -6.34 -0.63 3.55
CA LEU A 7 -5.09 -0.25 2.91
C LEU A 7 -5.27 0.91 1.92
N LEU A 8 -6.36 0.94 1.15
CA LEU A 8 -6.69 2.08 0.28
C LEU A 8 -6.87 3.37 1.08
N ALA A 9 -7.58 3.30 2.21
CA ALA A 9 -7.78 4.47 3.06
C ALA A 9 -6.45 5.01 3.60
N GLN A 10 -5.49 4.13 3.96
CA GLN A 10 -4.16 4.57 4.39
C GLN A 10 -3.38 5.23 3.24
N ILE A 11 -3.41 4.67 2.03
CA ILE A 11 -2.74 5.28 0.86
C ILE A 11 -3.32 6.66 0.56
N HIS A 12 -4.65 6.80 0.57
CA HIS A 12 -5.29 8.09 0.35
C HIS A 12 -4.96 9.11 1.45
N ARG A 13 -4.86 8.67 2.70
CA ARG A 13 -4.45 9.55 3.81
C ARG A 13 -3.01 10.01 3.65
N ALA A 14 -2.09 9.10 3.32
CA ALA A 14 -0.70 9.43 3.04
C ALA A 14 -0.56 10.41 1.86
N LYS A 15 -1.37 10.22 0.80
CA LYS A 15 -1.42 11.15 -0.34
C LYS A 15 -1.82 12.56 0.08
N LEU A 16 -2.82 12.69 0.96
CA LEU A 16 -3.29 14.00 1.44
C LEU A 16 -2.28 14.72 2.35
N ASP A 17 -1.42 13.98 3.05
CA ASP A 17 -0.40 14.53 3.97
C ASP A 17 0.91 14.90 3.27
N CYS A 18 1.16 14.35 2.08
CA CYS A 18 2.46 14.47 1.42
C CYS A 18 2.52 15.54 0.31
N ASP A 19 3.74 15.77 -0.18
CA ASP A 19 3.98 16.67 -1.31
C ASP A 19 3.37 16.13 -2.60
N LYS A 20 2.82 17.04 -3.42
CA LYS A 20 2.16 16.72 -4.70
C LYS A 20 3.06 15.98 -5.68
N CYS A 21 4.39 16.08 -5.54
CA CYS A 21 5.32 15.34 -6.39
C CYS A 21 5.26 13.82 -6.18
N LEU A 22 4.66 13.34 -5.08
CA LEU A 22 4.43 11.93 -4.79
C LEU A 22 3.02 11.44 -5.15
N ASP A 23 2.16 12.32 -5.69
CA ASP A 23 0.78 11.96 -6.04
C ASP A 23 0.73 10.76 -7.00
N ASP A 24 1.59 10.77 -8.03
CA ASP A 24 1.66 9.69 -9.03
C ASP A 24 2.06 8.36 -8.38
N LEU A 25 3.00 8.37 -7.43
CA LEU A 25 3.41 7.17 -6.70
C LEU A 25 2.23 6.58 -5.91
N PHE A 26 1.52 7.40 -5.14
CA PHE A 26 0.38 6.93 -4.35
C PHE A 26 -0.83 6.54 -5.20
N ASP A 27 -1.03 7.17 -6.35
CA ASP A 27 -2.05 6.75 -7.31
C ASP A 27 -1.71 5.39 -7.91
N MET A 28 -0.45 5.16 -8.28
CA MET A 28 0.00 3.85 -8.77
C MET A 28 -0.11 2.76 -7.70
N MET A 29 0.22 3.07 -6.43
CA MET A 29 -0.01 2.15 -5.30
C MET A 29 -1.49 1.82 -5.11
N SER A 30 -2.37 2.83 -5.18
CA SER A 30 -3.82 2.63 -5.09
C SER A 30 -4.33 1.74 -6.23
N GLN A 31 -3.87 1.98 -7.46
CA GLN A 31 -4.23 1.17 -8.61
C GLN A 31 -3.72 -0.27 -8.51
N ALA A 32 -2.49 -0.48 -8.05
CA ALA A 32 -1.92 -1.81 -7.82
C ALA A 32 -2.79 -2.61 -6.84
N LEU A 33 -3.11 -2.02 -5.69
CA LEU A 33 -3.99 -2.61 -4.69
C LEU A 33 -5.41 -2.88 -5.24
N MET A 34 -5.95 -1.97 -6.06
CA MET A 34 -7.25 -2.16 -6.71
C MET A 34 -7.24 -3.33 -7.71
N ARG A 35 -6.14 -3.55 -8.42
CA ARG A 35 -5.96 -4.70 -9.32
C ARG A 35 -5.80 -6.02 -8.58
N THR A 36 -5.17 -6.03 -7.40
CA THR A 36 -5.03 -7.23 -6.56
C THR A 36 -6.40 -7.81 -6.21
N GLY A 37 -6.61 -9.09 -6.53
CA GLY A 37 -7.88 -9.77 -6.24
C GLY A 37 -8.10 -9.91 -4.73
N SER A 38 -9.33 -9.80 -4.26
CA SER A 38 -9.63 -9.97 -2.83
C SER A 38 -9.21 -11.35 -2.32
N ALA A 39 -9.32 -12.40 -3.15
CA ALA A 39 -8.89 -13.75 -2.79
C ALA A 39 -7.37 -13.86 -2.52
N GLU A 40 -6.56 -13.05 -3.20
CA GLU A 40 -5.10 -12.99 -2.98
C GLU A 40 -4.79 -12.32 -1.64
N ILE A 41 -5.49 -11.23 -1.33
CA ILE A 41 -5.38 -10.55 -0.02
C ILE A 41 -5.83 -11.49 1.11
N ASP A 42 -6.95 -12.19 0.93
CA ASP A 42 -7.44 -13.17 1.89
C ASP A 42 -6.45 -14.33 2.06
N TRP A 43 -5.82 -14.80 0.98
CA TRP A 43 -4.77 -15.81 1.04
C TRP A 43 -3.58 -15.34 1.87
N HIS A 44 -3.11 -14.10 1.71
CA HIS A 44 -2.03 -13.57 2.54
C HIS A 44 -2.42 -13.48 4.02
N LEU A 45 -3.65 -13.04 4.32
CA LEU A 45 -4.16 -12.98 5.70
C LEU A 45 -4.23 -14.37 6.34
N MET A 46 -4.63 -15.40 5.58
CA MET A 46 -4.64 -16.79 6.06
C MET A 46 -3.23 -17.35 6.33
N ASN A 47 -2.18 -16.72 5.79
CA ASN A 47 -0.78 -17.07 6.03
C ASN A 47 -0.11 -16.14 7.07
N ASP A 48 -0.91 -15.50 7.93
CA ASP A 48 -0.46 -14.63 9.03
C ASP A 48 0.32 -13.37 8.60
N LEU A 49 0.19 -12.93 7.35
CA LEU A 49 0.75 -11.65 6.92
C LEU A 49 -0.08 -10.49 7.46
N VAL A 50 0.60 -9.45 7.98
CA VAL A 50 -0.05 -8.21 8.42
C VAL A 50 -0.22 -7.23 7.25
N GLY A 51 -1.06 -6.20 7.45
CA GLY A 51 -1.35 -5.20 6.41
C GLY A 51 -0.10 -4.57 5.78
N ASP A 52 0.93 -4.30 6.59
CA ASP A 52 2.21 -3.74 6.14
C ASP A 52 2.89 -4.68 5.12
N ASP A 53 2.96 -5.98 5.44
CA ASP A 53 3.60 -6.98 4.57
C ASP A 53 2.78 -7.21 3.30
N ILE A 54 1.45 -7.23 3.41
CA ILE A 54 0.55 -7.38 2.26
C ILE A 54 0.73 -6.22 1.29
N LEU A 55 0.71 -4.98 1.79
CA LEU A 55 0.90 -3.80 0.95
C LEU A 55 2.30 -3.81 0.32
N LEU A 56 3.32 -4.20 1.08
CA LEU A 56 4.69 -4.31 0.58
C LEU A 56 4.79 -5.31 -0.58
N ILE A 57 4.21 -6.50 -0.44
CA ILE A 57 4.20 -7.52 -1.49
C ILE A 57 3.51 -7.00 -2.75
N ILE A 58 2.32 -6.41 -2.61
CA ILE A 58 1.57 -5.86 -3.75
C ILE A 58 2.40 -4.80 -4.48
N VAL A 59 3.00 -3.88 -3.74
CA VAL A 59 3.79 -2.78 -4.30
C VAL A 59 5.07 -3.27 -4.98
N LEU A 60 5.77 -4.24 -4.38
CA LEU A 60 7.03 -4.78 -4.92
C LEU A 60 6.83 -5.79 -6.06
N THR A 61 5.62 -6.32 -6.23
CA THR A 61 5.30 -7.26 -7.32
C THR A 61 4.56 -6.59 -8.47
N ASP A 62 4.06 -5.37 -8.29
CA ASP A 62 3.40 -4.62 -9.37
C ASP A 62 4.42 -4.13 -10.41
N VAL A 63 4.20 -4.56 -11.65
CA VAL A 63 5.09 -4.25 -12.78
C VAL A 63 5.17 -2.75 -13.05
N ASN A 64 4.07 -2.01 -12.92
CA ASN A 64 4.09 -0.58 -13.21
C ASN A 64 4.89 0.18 -12.15
N LEU A 65 4.74 -0.17 -10.87
CA LEU A 65 5.51 0.44 -9.78
C LEU A 65 7.00 0.13 -9.90
N THR A 66 7.36 -1.14 -10.14
CA THR A 66 8.77 -1.57 -10.20
C THR A 66 9.54 -1.06 -11.41
N ILE A 67 8.84 -0.70 -12.51
CA ILE A 67 9.46 -0.03 -13.67
C ILE A 67 9.72 1.46 -13.40
N ASN A 68 8.83 2.14 -12.67
CA ASN A 68 8.89 3.60 -12.49
C ASN A 68 9.67 4.01 -11.24
N PHE A 69 9.74 3.15 -10.23
CA PHE A 69 10.37 3.46 -8.96
C PHE A 69 11.31 2.33 -8.53
N ASN A 70 12.44 2.70 -7.94
CA ASN A 70 13.34 1.71 -7.36
C ASN A 70 12.73 1.10 -6.09
N GLU A 71 13.19 -0.11 -5.75
CA GLU A 71 12.71 -0.87 -4.60
C GLU A 71 12.81 -0.11 -3.27
N LEU A 72 13.87 0.70 -3.08
CA LEU A 72 14.07 1.46 -1.86
C LEU A 72 12.96 2.51 -1.67
N VAL A 73 12.64 3.26 -2.72
CA VAL A 73 11.54 4.25 -2.71
C VAL A 73 10.21 3.58 -2.40
N LEU A 74 9.95 2.42 -3.03
CA LEU A 74 8.73 1.65 -2.79
C LEU A 74 8.61 1.17 -1.33
N ARG A 75 9.71 0.66 -0.75
CA ARG A 75 9.75 0.25 0.66
C ARG A 75 9.48 1.42 1.61
N GLU A 76 10.10 2.58 1.37
CA GLU A 76 9.88 3.76 2.20
C GLU A 76 8.47 4.32 2.05
N ALA A 77 7.91 4.30 0.85
CA ALA A 77 6.52 4.70 0.61
C ALA A 77 5.53 3.83 1.40
N VAL A 78 5.73 2.50 1.42
CA VAL A 78 4.91 1.59 2.21
C VAL A 78 5.05 1.88 3.71
N LYS A 79 6.27 2.08 4.22
CA LYS A 79 6.48 2.45 5.63
C LYS A 79 5.75 3.74 6.00
N TYR A 80 5.83 4.75 5.14
CA TYR A 80 5.16 6.03 5.34
C TYR A 80 3.63 5.86 5.35
N VAL A 81 3.06 5.14 4.38
CA VAL A 81 1.62 4.83 4.34
C VAL A 81 1.16 4.13 5.62
N MET A 82 1.93 3.15 6.10
CA MET A 82 1.55 2.36 7.27
C MET A 82 1.82 3.08 8.60
N ALA A 83 2.63 4.15 8.63
CA ALA A 83 2.78 4.97 9.83
C ALA A 83 1.43 5.57 10.29
N PHE A 84 0.57 5.99 9.35
CA PHE A 84 -0.77 6.53 9.63
C PHE A 84 -1.72 5.53 10.29
N SER A 85 -1.49 4.22 10.08
CA SER A 85 -2.28 3.18 10.73
C SER A 85 -2.01 3.09 12.23
N ARG A 86 -0.82 3.51 12.67
CA ARG A 86 -0.36 3.43 14.06
C ARG A 86 -0.74 4.67 14.88
N GLU A 87 -1.15 5.75 14.22
CA GLU A 87 -1.53 7.02 14.83
C GLU A 87 -3.02 7.15 15.20
N LEU A 88 -3.84 6.12 14.96
CA LEU A 88 -5.23 6.08 15.44
C LEU A 88 -5.24 5.51 16.86
N PRO A 89 -5.47 6.31 17.92
CA PRO A 89 -5.83 5.76 19.22
C PRO A 89 -7.23 5.14 19.09
N HIS A 90 -7.40 3.94 19.64
CA HIS A 90 -8.69 3.29 19.82
C HIS A 90 -9.72 4.19 20.52
#